data_AF-A0A511UTX6-F1
#
_entry.id   AF-A0A511UTX6-F1
#
_cell.length_a   1.000
_cell.length_b   1.000
_cell.length_c   1.000
_cell.angle_alpha   90.00
_cell.angle_beta   90.00
_cell.angle_gamma   90.00
#
_symmetry.space_group_name_H-M   'P 1'
#
loop_
_entity.id
_entity.type
_entity.pdbx_description
1 polymer ?
#
loop_
_entity_poly.entity_id
_entity_poly.type
_entity_poly.pdbx_seq_one_letter_code
_entity_poly.pdbx_strand_id
1 'polypeptide(L)'
;MDRFFSFDKMITPTIIKILFWIGLVFVGLTGLALIISGLNTYAGGFITLSGIGFLVVGPIFVKVYCELLIVMFKMHEALVEIRDELRQSKQQRIS
;
A
#
# COMPACT_ATOMS: atom_id res chain seq x y z
N MET A 1 26.31 -23.30 -4.43
CA MET A 1 25.95 -22.20 -5.34
C MET A 1 24.45 -22.09 -5.32
N ASP A 2 23.90 -21.31 -4.40
CA ASP A 2 22.57 -20.68 -4.50
C ASP A 2 22.37 -19.81 -3.25
N ARG A 3 23.23 -18.80 -3.10
CA ARG A 3 22.98 -17.65 -2.21
C ARG A 3 22.15 -16.59 -2.94
N PHE A 4 21.22 -17.03 -3.78
CA PHE A 4 20.33 -16.19 -4.60
C PHE A 4 18.98 -15.93 -3.93
N PHE A 5 18.78 -16.37 -2.69
CA PHE A 5 17.77 -15.79 -1.81
C PHE A 5 18.37 -14.62 -1.02
N SER A 6 18.98 -13.69 -1.75
CA SER A 6 19.12 -12.31 -1.30
C SER A 6 17.70 -11.71 -1.19
N PHE A 7 17.03 -12.03 -0.08
CA PHE A 7 15.90 -11.28 0.48
C PHE A 7 16.29 -9.84 0.87
N ASP A 8 17.52 -9.45 0.54
CA ASP A 8 18.20 -8.17 0.67
C ASP A 8 17.57 -7.04 -0.17
N LYS A 9 16.64 -7.37 -1.08
CA LYS A 9 15.82 -6.35 -1.72
C LYS A 9 14.44 -6.46 -1.13
N MET A 10 14.12 -5.58 -0.18
CA MET A 10 12.79 -5.42 0.42
C MET A 10 11.70 -5.71 -0.65
N ILE A 11 11.15 -6.93 -0.67
CA ILE A 11 10.13 -7.33 -1.66
C ILE A 11 8.83 -6.60 -1.31
N THR A 12 8.62 -6.36 -0.02
CA THR A 12 7.46 -5.71 0.58
C THR A 12 7.11 -4.34 -0.03
N PRO A 13 8.02 -3.35 -0.12
CA PRO A 13 7.72 -2.08 -0.80
C PRO A 13 7.43 -2.26 -2.29
N THR A 14 7.95 -3.30 -2.93
CA THR A 14 7.63 -3.61 -4.34
C THR A 14 6.21 -4.17 -4.47
N ILE A 15 5.81 -5.09 -3.60
CA ILE A 15 4.43 -5.63 -3.54
C ILE A 15 3.42 -4.51 -3.27
N ILE A 16 3.72 -3.62 -2.31
CA ILE A 16 2.83 -2.50 -1.97
C ILE A 16 2.68 -1.53 -3.15
N LYS A 17 3.73 -1.27 -3.93
CA LYS A 17 3.63 -0.45 -5.16
C LYS A 17 2.69 -1.09 -6.20
N ILE A 18 2.71 -2.41 -6.34
CA ILE A 18 1.80 -3.13 -7.25
C ILE A 18 0.35 -3.01 -6.73
N LEU A 19 0.14 -3.23 -5.44
CA LEU A 19 -1.17 -3.03 -4.79
C LEU A 19 -1.69 -1.59 -4.94
N PHE A 20 -0.83 -0.59 -4.81
CA PHE A 20 -1.18 0.81 -5.03
C PHE A 20 -1.73 1.04 -6.43
N TRP A 21 -1.05 0.52 -7.45
CA TRP A 21 -1.49 0.73 -8.83
C TRP A 21 -2.81 0.02 -9.11
N ILE A 22 -2.98 -1.20 -8.61
CA ILE A 22 -4.25 -1.95 -8.69
C ILE A 22 -5.37 -1.18 -7.98
N GLY A 23 -5.13 -0.70 -6.76
CA GLY A 23 -6.10 0.08 -5.99
C GLY A 23 -6.47 1.39 -6.70
N LEU A 24 -5.51 2.08 -7.30
CA LEU A 24 -5.75 3.30 -8.06
C LEU A 24 -6.60 3.03 -9.31
N VAL A 25 -6.30 1.96 -10.05
CA VAL A 25 -7.11 1.52 -11.20
C VAL A 25 -8.52 1.14 -10.76
N PHE A 26 -8.66 0.44 -9.63
CA PHE A 26 -9.96 0.06 -9.07
C PHE A 26 -10.79 1.28 -8.68
N VAL A 27 -10.19 2.27 -8.00
CA VAL A 27 -10.85 3.54 -7.68
C VAL A 27 -11.27 4.30 -8.94
N GLY A 28 -10.41 4.34 -9.96
CA GLY A 28 -10.74 4.97 -11.24
C GLY A 28 -11.91 4.28 -11.95
N LEU A 29 -11.89 2.94 -12.03
CA LEU A 29 -12.95 2.13 -12.65
C LEU A 29 -14.29 2.28 -11.90
N THR A 30 -14.27 2.15 -10.58
CA THR A 30 -15.47 2.25 -9.74
C THR A 30 -16.05 3.66 -9.73
N GLY A 31 -15.21 4.69 -9.62
CA GLY A 31 -15.65 6.09 -9.71
C GLY A 31 -16.28 6.40 -11.08
N LEU A 32 -15.66 5.93 -12.16
CA LEU A 32 -16.20 6.12 -13.52
C LEU A 32 -17.51 5.36 -13.73
N ALA A 33 -17.60 4.11 -13.25
CA ALA A 33 -18.82 3.30 -13.30
C ALA A 33 -19.98 3.92 -12.52
N LEU A 34 -19.70 4.54 -11.36
CA LEU A 34 -20.69 5.27 -10.56
C LEU A 34 -21.21 6.50 -11.29
N ILE A 35 -20.33 7.26 -11.95
CA ILE A 35 -20.72 8.43 -12.75
C ILE A 35 -21.63 8.01 -13.91
N ILE A 36 -21.23 6.98 -14.68
CA ILE A 36 -22.02 6.47 -15.81
C ILE A 36 -23.38 5.93 -15.35
N SER A 37 -23.43 5.19 -14.24
CA SER A 37 -24.69 4.66 -13.69
C SER A 37 -25.60 5.76 -13.16
N GLY A 38 -25.04 6.79 -12.52
CA GLY A 38 -25.79 7.95 -12.04
C GLY A 38 -26.40 8.76 -13.19
N LEU A 39 -25.68 8.94 -14.30
CA LEU A 39 -26.19 9.64 -15.49
C LEU A 39 -27.32 8.89 -16.21
N ASN A 40 -27.31 7.54 -16.18
CA ASN A 40 -28.36 6.72 -16.77
C ASN A 40 -29.65 6.64 -15.92
N THR A 41 -29.61 7.15 -14.69
CA THR A 41 -30.75 7.09 -13.76
C THR A 41 -31.43 8.46 -13.69
N TYR A 42 -32.74 8.53 -13.99
CA TYR A 42 -33.53 9.78 -13.98
C TYR A 42 -33.51 10.56 -12.64
N ALA A 43 -33.12 9.92 -11.53
CA ALA A 43 -32.93 10.52 -10.21
C ALA A 43 -31.50 10.34 -9.66
N GLY A 44 -30.50 10.12 -10.54
CA GLY A 44 -29.14 9.72 -10.16
C GLY A 44 -28.20 10.84 -9.74
N GLY A 45 -28.68 12.08 -9.57
CA GLY A 45 -27.83 13.23 -9.24
C GLY A 45 -26.96 13.01 -7.99
N PHE A 46 -27.49 12.35 -6.97
CA PHE A 46 -26.73 11.98 -5.76
C PHE A 46 -25.63 10.94 -6.03
N ILE A 47 -25.89 9.99 -6.92
CA ILE A 47 -24.95 8.90 -7.31
C ILE A 47 -23.80 9.48 -8.14
N THR A 48 -24.10 10.43 -9.03
CA THR A 48 -23.06 11.12 -9.81
C THR A 48 -22.18 11.98 -8.90
N LEU A 49 -22.78 12.70 -7.93
CA LEU A 49 -22.04 13.55 -6.99
C LEU A 49 -21.14 12.71 -6.06
N SER A 50 -21.64 11.56 -5.60
CA SER A 50 -20.84 10.62 -4.80
C SER A 50 -19.73 9.96 -5.62
N GLY A 51 -19.97 9.64 -6.89
CA GLY A 51 -18.94 9.13 -7.81
C GLY A 51 -17.79 10.12 -8.04
N ILE A 52 -18.10 11.41 -8.22
CA ILE A 52 -17.09 12.48 -8.34
C ILE A 52 -16.32 12.64 -7.03
N GLY A 53 -17.02 12.68 -5.88
CA GLY A 53 -16.38 12.73 -4.57
C GLY A 53 -15.45 11.54 -4.32
N PHE A 54 -15.88 10.34 -4.68
CA PHE A 54 -15.08 9.12 -4.57
C PHE A 54 -13.85 9.13 -5.48
N LEU A 55 -13.94 9.71 -6.68
CA LEU A 55 -12.82 9.82 -7.61
C LEU A 55 -11.72 10.78 -7.10
N VAL A 56 -12.09 11.79 -6.31
CA VAL A 56 -11.14 12.72 -5.68
C VAL A 56 -10.60 12.18 -4.37
N VAL A 57 -11.46 11.63 -3.51
CA VAL A 57 -11.10 11.15 -2.16
C VAL A 57 -10.44 9.76 -2.21
N GLY A 58 -10.83 8.91 -3.15
CA GLY A 58 -10.34 7.55 -3.30
C GLY A 58 -8.81 7.46 -3.50
N PRO A 59 -8.21 8.22 -4.45
CA PRO A 59 -6.75 8.22 -4.63
C PRO A 59 -5.99 8.70 -3.39
N ILE A 60 -6.56 9.67 -2.65
CA ILE A 60 -5.98 10.18 -1.40
C ILE A 60 -5.99 9.08 -0.33
N PHE A 61 -7.10 8.37 -0.17
CA PHE A 61 -7.18 7.24 0.75
C PHE A 61 -6.20 6.13 0.39
N VAL A 62 -6.11 5.75 -0.89
CA VAL A 62 -5.19 4.71 -1.37
C VAL A 62 -3.73 5.10 -1.10
N LYS A 63 -3.37 6.38 -1.32
CA LYS A 63 -2.04 6.93 -0.99
C LYS A 63 -1.73 6.76 0.51
N VAL A 64 -2.61 7.27 1.38
CA VAL A 64 -2.41 7.24 2.84
C VAL A 64 -2.31 5.80 3.36
N TYR A 65 -3.18 4.89 2.89
CA TYR A 65 -3.13 3.48 3.26
C TYR A 65 -1.83 2.82 2.84
N CYS A 66 -1.38 3.06 1.61
CA CYS A 66 -0.13 2.48 1.10
C CYS A 66 1.09 3.00 1.88
N GLU A 67 1.10 4.27 2.26
CA GLU A 67 2.18 4.88 3.04
C GLU A 67 2.24 4.29 4.46
N LEU A 68 1.08 4.13 5.12
CA LEU A 68 0.98 3.44 6.41
C LEU A 68 1.46 1.99 6.35
N LEU A 69 1.08 1.23 5.30
CA LEU A 69 1.53 -0.14 5.11
C LEU A 69 3.06 -0.21 4.98
N ILE A 70 3.66 0.66 4.16
CA ILE A 70 5.12 0.72 4.00
C ILE A 70 5.78 1.04 5.34
N VAL A 71 5.30 2.05 6.05
CA VAL A 71 5.84 2.45 7.37
C VAL A 71 5.78 1.28 8.35
N MET A 72 4.67 0.55 8.42
CA MET A 72 4.52 -0.58 9.34
C MET A 72 5.53 -1.69 9.05
N PHE A 73 5.75 -2.01 7.77
CA PHE A 73 6.76 -2.99 7.38
C PHE A 73 8.19 -2.50 7.63
N LYS A 74 8.48 -1.22 7.38
CA LYS A 74 9.79 -0.65 7.71
C LYS A 74 10.07 -0.67 9.22
N MET A 75 9.06 -0.42 10.06
CA MET A 75 9.22 -0.57 11.52
C MET A 75 9.52 -2.02 11.92
N HIS A 76 8.85 -2.99 11.31
CA HIS A 76 9.10 -4.40 11.58
C HIS A 76 10.53 -4.80 11.18
N GLU A 77 11.00 -4.37 10.01
CA GLU A 77 12.40 -4.59 9.58
C GLU A 77 13.40 -3.96 10.55
N ALA A 78 13.18 -2.70 10.96
CA ALA A 78 14.06 -2.03 11.93
C ALA A 78 14.11 -2.76 13.30
N LEU A 79 12.99 -3.33 13.76
CA LEU A 79 12.96 -4.12 15.00
C LEU A 79 13.77 -5.42 14.87
N VAL A 80 13.69 -6.08 13.72
CA VAL A 80 14.46 -7.28 13.42
C VAL A 80 15.95 -6.98 13.37
N GLU A 81 16.33 -5.87 12.73
CA GLU A 81 17.71 -5.40 12.64
C GLU A 81 18.31 -5.13 14.03
N ILE A 82 17.61 -4.35 14.87
CA ILE A 82 18.06 -4.05 16.25
C ILE A 82 18.25 -5.34 17.07
N ARG A 83 17.34 -6.30 16.95
CA ARG A 83 17.46 -7.60 17.65
C ARG A 83 18.72 -8.35 17.23
N ASP A 84 19.02 -8.34 15.93
CA ASP A 84 20.14 -9.09 15.38
C ASP A 84 21.48 -8.40 15.73
N GLU A 85 21.55 -7.06 15.75
CA GLU A 85 22.69 -6.28 16.26
C GLU A 85 22.96 -6.53 17.76
N LEU A 86 21.91 -6.56 18.58
CA LEU A 86 22.03 -6.89 20.00
C LEU A 86 22.57 -8.31 20.22
N ARG A 87 22.20 -9.25 19.36
CA ARG A 87 22.71 -10.64 19.42
C ARG A 87 24.19 -10.72 19.08
N GLN A 88 24.63 -10.00 18.04
CA GLN A 88 26.04 -9.95 17.64
C GLN A 88 26.93 -9.29 18.70
N SER A 89 26.50 -8.15 19.26
CA SER A 89 27.24 -7.46 20.32
C SER A 89 27.37 -8.29 21.61
N LYS A 90 26.34 -9.07 21.96
CA LYS A 90 26.40 -10.01 23.09
C LYS A 90 27.38 -11.15 22.82
N GLN A 91 27.44 -11.67 21.60
CA GLN A 91 28.33 -12.76 21.23
C GLN A 91 29.80 -12.32 21.21
N GLN A 92 30.07 -11.08 20.79
CA GLN A 92 31.39 -10.45 20.80
C GLN A 92 31.90 -10.12 22.20
N ARG A 93 31.01 -9.99 23.20
CA ARG A 93 31.40 -9.83 24.62
C ARG A 93 31.72 -11.14 25.33
N ILE A 94 31.37 -12.29 24.76
CA ILE A 94 31.54 -13.62 25.40
C ILE A 94 32.76 -14.38 24.81
N SER A 95 33.27 -13.95 23.66
CA SER A 95 34.57 -14.38 23.09
C SER A 95 35.73 -13.53 23.60
#